data_AF-A0A3P7FZ38-F1
#
_entry.id   AF-A0A3P7FZ38-F1
#
_cell.length_a   1.000
_cell.length_b   1.000
_cell.length_c   1.000
_cell.angle_alpha   90.00
_cell.angle_beta   90.00
_cell.angle_gamma   90.00
#
_symmetry.space_group_name_H-M   'P 1'
#
loop_
_entity.id
_entity.type
_entity.pdbx_description
1 polymer ?
#
loop_
_entity_poly.entity_id
_entity_poly.type
_entity_poly.pdbx_seq_one_letter_code
_entity_poly.pdbx_strand_id
1 'polypeptide(L)'
;MNGKKCRKEARFCEGCFNTKKDDDDCLRVICLKCCVDRHNGHKLVTLSDLENEHQKLINDLNTLQQSIQKTNKWIEISLKVLTEDCMISATDCVALCKTKQNLRNECEADMRFALSVLENVGTTPLPPAALQRMRQHQYHNSARLHKLLHFIEKFNQSIKERYNRSIKVGTSTSHPSLSSLDHQTRITLCNSASDDRSAAEAIVAVLVVAFDHKSCNGSEKRMTVVEEAARA
;
A
#
# COMPACT_ATOMS: atom_id res chain seq x y z
N MET A 1 -17.84 6.72 -44.87
CA MET A 1 -17.17 7.87 -44.23
C MET A 1 -15.69 7.54 -44.05
N ASN A 2 -14.78 8.41 -44.50
CA ASN A 2 -13.34 8.17 -44.40
C ASN A 2 -12.90 8.31 -42.92
N GLY A 3 -12.71 7.20 -42.20
CA GLY A 3 -12.44 7.21 -40.75
C GLY A 3 -11.27 8.09 -40.33
N LYS A 4 -10.27 8.28 -41.22
CA LYS A 4 -9.15 9.21 -41.02
C LYS A 4 -9.59 10.67 -40.91
N LYS A 5 -10.62 11.09 -41.65
CA LYS A 5 -11.17 12.45 -41.61
C LYS A 5 -11.93 12.68 -40.30
N CYS A 6 -12.77 11.71 -39.89
CA CYS A 6 -13.53 11.80 -38.64
C CYS A 6 -12.61 11.96 -37.42
N ARG A 7 -11.49 11.21 -37.35
CA ARG A 7 -10.54 11.33 -36.22
C ARG A 7 -9.89 12.71 -36.13
N LYS A 8 -9.57 13.34 -37.27
CA LYS A 8 -8.98 14.69 -37.30
C LYS A 8 -9.96 15.79 -36.88
N GLU A 9 -11.26 15.56 -37.04
CA GLU A 9 -12.32 16.53 -36.74
C GLU A 9 -12.96 16.31 -35.36
N ALA A 10 -12.75 15.14 -34.74
CA ALA A 10 -13.27 14.82 -33.42
C ALA A 10 -12.44 15.47 -32.31
N ARG A 11 -13.12 16.02 -31.30
CA ARG A 11 -12.52 16.60 -30.09
C ARG A 11 -13.23 16.07 -28.85
N PHE A 12 -12.49 15.93 -27.77
CA PHE A 12 -13.05 15.78 -26.43
C PHE A 12 -13.12 17.14 -25.76
N CYS A 13 -14.21 17.44 -25.05
CA CYS A 13 -14.40 18.71 -24.37
C CYS A 13 -14.36 18.52 -22.86
N GLU A 14 -13.28 18.98 -22.22
CA GLU A 14 -13.10 18.86 -20.76
C GLU A 14 -14.23 19.57 -19.99
N GLY A 15 -14.60 20.79 -20.40
CA GLY A 15 -15.65 21.56 -19.75
C GLY A 15 -17.00 20.84 -19.71
N CYS A 16 -17.42 20.22 -20.82
CA CYS A 16 -18.70 19.50 -20.89
C CYS A 16 -18.66 18.12 -20.24
N PHE A 17 -17.47 17.52 -20.13
CA PHE A 17 -17.32 16.26 -19.41
C PHE A 17 -17.49 16.49 -17.90
N ASN A 18 -16.85 17.51 -17.34
CA ASN A 18 -16.90 17.81 -15.90
C ASN A 18 -18.29 18.27 -15.42
N THR A 19 -19.15 18.76 -16.30
CA THR A 19 -20.53 19.15 -15.94
C THR A 19 -21.49 17.97 -15.81
N LYS A 20 -21.08 16.77 -16.25
CA LYS A 20 -21.94 15.58 -16.19
C LYS A 20 -21.64 14.82 -14.91
N LYS A 21 -22.71 14.42 -14.21
CA LYS A 21 -22.65 13.67 -12.96
C LYS A 21 -21.74 12.45 -13.11
N ASP A 22 -20.96 12.19 -12.07
CA ASP A 22 -19.70 11.43 -12.00
C ASP A 22 -19.71 9.96 -12.48
N ASP A 23 -20.82 9.43 -13.00
CA ASP A 23 -21.02 8.00 -13.25
C ASP A 23 -20.97 7.60 -14.74
N ASP A 24 -20.76 8.53 -15.66
CA ASP A 24 -20.70 8.21 -17.09
C ASP A 24 -19.27 8.02 -17.59
N ASP A 25 -18.84 6.77 -17.59
CA ASP A 25 -17.52 6.31 -18.07
C ASP A 25 -17.42 6.22 -19.60
N CYS A 26 -18.41 6.76 -20.33
CA CYS A 26 -18.37 6.77 -21.79
C CYS A 26 -17.60 7.98 -22.33
N LEU A 27 -16.63 7.72 -23.21
CA LEU A 27 -15.93 8.78 -23.93
C LEU A 27 -16.89 9.43 -24.94
N ARG A 28 -17.18 10.72 -24.73
CA ARG A 28 -17.97 11.52 -25.66
C ARG A 28 -17.10 12.48 -26.42
N VAL A 29 -17.09 12.32 -27.74
CA VAL A 29 -16.42 13.22 -28.66
C VAL A 29 -17.44 14.07 -29.41
N ILE A 30 -17.03 15.29 -29.71
CA ILE A 30 -17.80 16.26 -30.48
C ILE A 30 -17.11 16.51 -31.81
N CYS A 31 -17.87 16.83 -32.85
CA CYS A 31 -17.30 17.22 -34.13
C CYS A 31 -16.83 18.67 -34.11
N LEU A 32 -16.00 19.04 -35.08
CA LEU A 32 -15.45 20.38 -35.22
C LEU A 32 -16.54 21.47 -35.33
N LYS A 33 -17.68 21.17 -35.97
CA LYS A 33 -18.82 22.11 -36.04
C LYS A 33 -19.36 22.44 -34.65
N CYS A 34 -19.60 21.42 -33.82
CA CYS A 34 -20.03 21.63 -32.44
C CYS A 34 -19.00 22.45 -31.65
N CYS A 35 -17.70 22.24 -31.89
CA CYS A 35 -16.63 22.97 -31.21
C CYS A 35 -16.80 24.49 -31.34
N VAL A 36 -17.15 24.96 -32.54
CA VAL A 36 -17.36 26.39 -32.83
C VAL A 36 -18.66 26.89 -32.21
N ASP A 37 -19.75 26.15 -32.35
CA ASP A 37 -21.09 26.63 -32.01
C ASP A 37 -21.41 26.56 -30.51
N ARG A 38 -20.88 25.55 -29.80
CA ARG A 38 -21.33 25.18 -28.44
C ARG A 38 -20.24 25.02 -27.39
N HIS A 39 -18.98 24.92 -27.82
CA HIS A 39 -17.85 24.68 -26.91
C HIS A 39 -16.79 25.78 -27.00
N ASN A 40 -17.19 26.97 -27.46
CA ASN A 40 -16.31 28.13 -27.50
C ASN A 40 -15.80 28.45 -26.08
N GLY A 41 -14.50 28.63 -25.93
CA GLY A 41 -13.83 28.83 -24.63
C GLY A 41 -13.58 27.57 -23.79
N HIS A 42 -14.09 26.40 -24.18
CA HIS A 42 -13.77 25.15 -23.49
C HIS A 42 -12.41 24.59 -23.93
N LYS A 43 -11.72 23.90 -23.02
CA LYS A 43 -10.51 23.14 -23.37
C LYS A 43 -10.89 21.90 -24.19
N LEU A 44 -10.44 21.87 -25.43
CA LEU A 44 -10.66 20.79 -26.39
C LEU A 44 -9.39 19.97 -26.58
N VAL A 45 -9.51 18.66 -26.47
CA VAL A 45 -8.41 17.69 -26.56
C VAL A 45 -8.61 16.85 -27.80
N THR A 46 -7.55 16.58 -28.57
CA THR A 46 -7.67 15.72 -29.75
C THR A 46 -7.73 14.24 -29.35
N LEU A 47 -8.24 13.38 -30.23
CA LEU A 47 -8.17 11.93 -30.00
C LEU A 47 -6.73 11.43 -29.87
N SER A 48 -5.79 12.02 -30.64
CA SER A 48 -4.37 11.68 -30.55
C SER A 48 -3.79 12.00 -29.18
N ASP A 49 -4.19 13.12 -28.56
CA ASP A 49 -3.73 13.49 -27.22
C ASP A 49 -4.29 12.53 -26.17
N LEU A 50 -5.56 12.12 -26.30
CA LEU A 50 -6.16 11.11 -25.42
C LEU A 50 -5.46 9.75 -25.53
N GLU A 51 -5.12 9.33 -26.74
CA GLU A 51 -4.37 8.09 -27.00
C GLU A 51 -2.95 8.17 -26.42
N ASN A 52 -2.29 9.33 -26.51
CA ASN A 52 -0.99 9.55 -25.90
C ASN A 52 -1.05 9.46 -24.37
N GLU A 53 -2.04 10.08 -23.72
CA GLU A 53 -2.21 9.99 -22.26
C GLU A 53 -2.60 8.57 -21.80
N HIS A 54 -3.38 7.85 -22.61
CA HIS A 54 -3.69 6.44 -22.39
C HIS A 54 -2.42 5.59 -22.42
N GLN A 55 -1.59 5.75 -23.46
CA GLN A 55 -0.32 5.01 -23.58
C GLN A 55 0.66 5.38 -22.47
N LYS A 56 0.70 6.65 -22.08
CA LYS A 56 1.51 7.11 -20.94
C LYS A 56 1.09 6.43 -19.65
N LEU A 57 -0.22 6.29 -19.39
CA LEU A 57 -0.69 5.56 -18.21
C LEU A 57 -0.27 4.09 -18.25
N ILE A 58 -0.36 3.40 -19.40
CA ILE A 58 0.13 2.02 -19.54
C ILE A 58 1.61 1.93 -19.14
N ASN A 59 2.45 2.84 -19.63
CA ASN A 59 3.87 2.86 -19.33
C ASN A 59 4.14 3.15 -17.84
N ASP A 60 3.39 4.09 -17.25
CA ASP A 60 3.46 4.42 -15.82
C ASP A 60 3.08 3.21 -14.96
N LEU A 61 2.00 2.50 -15.31
CA LEU A 61 1.54 1.32 -14.58
C LEU A 61 2.52 0.15 -14.69
N ASN A 62 3.12 -0.08 -15.86
CA ASN A 62 4.19 -1.08 -16.02
C ASN A 62 5.41 -0.76 -15.14
N THR A 63 5.80 0.51 -15.07
CA THR A 63 6.88 0.97 -14.19
C THR A 63 6.51 0.76 -12.71
N LEU A 64 5.26 1.09 -12.34
CA LEU A 64 4.74 0.91 -10.99
C LEU A 64 4.68 -0.58 -10.61
N GLN A 65 4.32 -1.47 -11.53
CA GLN A 65 4.31 -2.91 -11.33
C GLN A 65 5.73 -3.43 -11.00
N GLN A 66 6.76 -2.98 -11.73
CA GLN A 66 8.14 -3.32 -11.40
C GLN A 66 8.56 -2.79 -10.03
N SER A 67 8.12 -1.58 -9.67
CA SER A 67 8.35 -1.01 -8.34
C SER A 67 7.70 -1.86 -7.23
N ILE A 68 6.44 -2.26 -7.41
CA ILE A 68 5.70 -3.16 -6.49
C ILE A 68 6.46 -4.47 -6.28
N GLN A 69 6.96 -5.09 -7.35
CA GLN A 69 7.75 -6.32 -7.26
C GLN A 69 9.06 -6.12 -6.49
N LYS A 70 9.76 -5.00 -6.71
CA LYS A 70 10.97 -4.64 -5.95
C LYS A 70 10.64 -4.44 -4.48
N THR A 71 9.63 -3.63 -4.15
CA THR A 71 9.18 -3.39 -2.77
C THR A 71 8.79 -4.68 -2.06
N ASN A 72 8.10 -5.60 -2.74
CA ASN A 72 7.77 -6.90 -2.15
C ASN A 72 9.02 -7.73 -1.80
N LYS A 73 10.05 -7.74 -2.66
CA LYS A 73 11.34 -8.39 -2.36
C LYS A 73 12.03 -7.75 -1.15
N TRP A 74 12.01 -6.42 -1.03
CA TRP A 74 12.54 -5.72 0.13
C TRP A 74 11.80 -6.08 1.41
N ILE A 75 10.46 -6.16 1.37
CA ILE A 75 9.67 -6.61 2.53
C ILE A 75 10.08 -8.03 2.93
N GLU A 76 10.24 -8.95 1.98
CA GLU A 76 10.66 -10.33 2.26
C GLU A 76 12.05 -10.40 2.92
N ILE A 77 13.01 -9.59 2.46
CA ILE A 77 14.33 -9.47 3.10
C ILE A 77 14.20 -8.93 4.53
N SER A 78 13.45 -7.83 4.72
CA SER A 78 13.26 -7.20 6.02
C SER A 78 12.55 -8.12 7.02
N LEU A 79 11.58 -8.91 6.57
CA LEU A 79 10.91 -9.93 7.39
C LEU A 79 11.88 -11.04 7.80
N LYS A 80 12.69 -11.54 6.85
CA LYS A 80 13.68 -12.58 7.13
C LYS A 80 14.66 -12.14 8.22
N VAL A 81 15.16 -10.91 8.15
CA VAL A 81 16.03 -10.33 9.20
C VAL A 81 15.34 -10.31 10.56
N LEU A 82 14.07 -9.88 10.64
CA LEU A 82 13.32 -9.86 11.90
C LEU A 82 13.11 -11.26 12.49
N THR A 83 12.88 -12.26 11.65
CA THR A 83 12.72 -13.66 12.07
C THR A 83 14.04 -14.27 12.55
N GLU A 84 15.14 -14.05 11.81
CA GLU A 84 16.47 -14.58 12.14
C GLU A 84 17.05 -13.97 13.42
N ASP A 85 16.81 -12.68 13.66
CA ASP A 85 17.24 -12.01 14.88
C ASP A 85 16.40 -12.43 16.12
N CYS A 86 15.38 -13.30 15.98
CA CYS A 86 14.44 -13.71 17.05
C CYS A 86 13.73 -12.52 17.73
N MET A 87 13.56 -11.41 17.01
CA MET A 87 13.11 -10.14 17.58
C MET A 87 11.60 -9.94 17.60
N ILE A 88 10.87 -10.84 16.92
CA ILE A 88 9.42 -10.80 16.79
C ILE A 88 8.83 -12.12 17.30
N SER A 89 7.65 -12.07 17.93
CA SER A 89 6.95 -13.29 18.32
C SER A 89 6.54 -14.09 17.08
N ALA A 90 6.46 -15.42 17.19
CA ALA A 90 6.01 -16.26 16.08
C ALA A 90 4.61 -15.85 15.59
N THR A 91 3.72 -15.46 16.50
CA THR A 91 2.36 -15.01 16.19
C THR A 91 2.36 -13.71 15.37
N ASP A 92 3.15 -12.72 15.78
CA ASP A 92 3.22 -11.43 15.07
C ASP A 92 3.88 -11.60 13.69
N CYS A 93 4.90 -12.48 13.59
CA CYS A 93 5.52 -12.81 12.32
C CYS A 93 4.51 -13.42 11.34
N VAL A 94 3.69 -14.37 11.80
CA VAL A 94 2.64 -15.00 10.98
C VAL A 94 1.61 -13.96 10.54
N ALA A 95 1.15 -13.10 11.47
CA ALA A 95 0.20 -12.04 11.16
C ALA A 95 0.75 -11.08 10.09
N LEU A 96 2.00 -10.63 10.25
CA LEU A 96 2.66 -9.71 9.33
C LEU A 96 2.90 -10.34 7.95
N CYS A 97 3.30 -11.61 7.90
CA CYS A 97 3.40 -12.37 6.65
C CYS A 97 2.05 -12.49 5.94
N LYS A 98 0.96 -12.75 6.68
CA LYS A 98 -0.39 -12.80 6.13
C LYS A 98 -0.83 -11.45 5.58
N THR A 99 -0.63 -10.37 6.34
CA THR A 99 -0.93 -9.00 5.89
C THR A 99 -0.16 -8.65 4.62
N LYS A 100 1.14 -8.98 4.55
CA LYS A 100 1.95 -8.80 3.34
C LYS A 100 1.32 -9.55 2.16
N GLN A 101 1.00 -10.83 2.33
CA GLN A 101 0.50 -11.66 1.25
C GLN A 101 -0.85 -11.17 0.72
N ASN A 102 -1.77 -10.79 1.62
CA ASN A 102 -3.06 -10.23 1.23
C ASN A 102 -2.90 -8.93 0.45
N LEU A 103 -2.11 -7.98 0.98
CA LEU A 103 -1.88 -6.70 0.34
C LEU A 103 -1.22 -6.85 -1.04
N ARG A 104 -0.26 -7.78 -1.16
CA ARG A 104 0.38 -8.11 -2.42
C ARG A 104 -0.65 -8.66 -3.42
N ASN A 105 -1.48 -9.62 -3.01
CA ASN A 105 -2.49 -10.23 -3.86
C ASN A 105 -3.50 -9.18 -4.36
N GLU A 106 -3.98 -8.29 -3.48
CA GLU A 106 -4.85 -7.16 -3.83
C GLU A 106 -4.18 -6.27 -4.88
N CYS A 107 -2.95 -5.81 -4.62
CA CYS A 107 -2.23 -4.91 -5.53
C CYS A 107 -1.96 -5.56 -6.90
N GLU A 108 -1.57 -6.85 -6.92
CA GLU A 108 -1.31 -7.58 -8.16
C GLU A 108 -2.59 -7.87 -8.96
N ALA A 109 -3.71 -8.16 -8.28
CA ALA A 109 -5.01 -8.36 -8.92
C ALA A 109 -5.53 -7.06 -9.54
N ASP A 110 -5.52 -5.97 -8.79
CA ASP A 110 -5.96 -4.66 -9.25
C ASP A 110 -5.10 -4.13 -10.40
N MET A 111 -3.78 -4.34 -10.35
CA MET A 111 -2.87 -3.95 -11.42
C MET A 111 -3.13 -4.75 -12.71
N ARG A 112 -3.31 -6.07 -12.59
CA ARG A 112 -3.65 -6.93 -13.73
C ARG A 112 -4.97 -6.53 -14.37
N PHE A 113 -5.98 -6.23 -13.54
CA PHE A 113 -7.26 -5.74 -14.02
C PHE A 113 -7.11 -4.41 -14.77
N ALA A 114 -6.43 -3.42 -14.18
CA ALA A 114 -6.21 -2.11 -14.80
C ALA A 114 -5.50 -2.22 -16.16
N LEU A 115 -4.40 -2.97 -16.25
CA LEU A 115 -3.68 -3.20 -17.50
C LEU A 115 -4.57 -3.91 -18.53
N SER A 116 -5.35 -4.92 -18.13
CA SER A 116 -6.26 -5.62 -19.04
C SER A 116 -7.33 -4.70 -19.66
N VAL A 117 -7.80 -3.70 -18.90
CA VAL A 117 -8.75 -2.70 -19.38
C VAL A 117 -8.09 -1.72 -20.35
N LEU A 118 -6.87 -1.28 -20.04
CA LEU A 118 -6.13 -0.32 -20.86
C LEU A 118 -5.60 -0.95 -22.17
N GLU A 119 -5.19 -2.21 -22.15
CA GLU A 119 -4.61 -2.89 -23.32
C GLU A 119 -5.68 -3.43 -24.27
N ASN A 120 -6.96 -3.41 -23.88
CA ASN A 120 -8.06 -3.82 -24.73
C ASN A 120 -8.40 -2.75 -25.78
N VAL A 121 -7.96 -2.98 -27.03
CA VAL A 121 -8.15 -2.08 -28.18
C VAL A 121 -9.61 -1.66 -28.37
N GLY A 122 -10.59 -2.51 -28.01
CA GLY A 122 -12.01 -2.23 -28.19
C GLY A 122 -12.60 -1.13 -27.29
N THR A 123 -11.92 -0.78 -26.20
CA THR A 123 -12.39 0.17 -25.19
C THR A 123 -11.52 1.43 -25.08
N THR A 124 -10.63 1.66 -26.04
CA THR A 124 -9.68 2.79 -26.02
C THR A 124 -10.02 3.87 -27.05
N PRO A 125 -9.70 5.15 -26.76
CA PRO A 125 -9.21 5.66 -25.48
C PRO A 125 -10.33 5.79 -24.44
N LEU A 126 -9.97 5.66 -23.15
CA LEU A 126 -10.90 5.91 -22.04
C LEU A 126 -11.09 7.42 -21.78
N PRO A 127 -12.18 7.84 -21.11
CA PRO A 127 -12.31 9.22 -20.65
C PRO A 127 -11.17 9.63 -19.71
N PRO A 128 -10.72 10.89 -19.74
CA PRO A 128 -9.66 11.39 -18.84
C PRO A 128 -9.91 11.15 -17.35
N ALA A 129 -11.17 11.26 -16.89
CA ALA A 129 -11.49 10.99 -15.49
C ALA A 129 -11.32 9.52 -15.12
N ALA A 130 -11.65 8.58 -16.01
CA ALA A 130 -11.43 7.16 -15.80
C ALA A 130 -9.94 6.83 -15.71
N LEU A 131 -9.12 7.39 -16.62
CA LEU A 131 -7.66 7.28 -16.56
C LEU A 131 -7.10 7.84 -15.25
N GLN A 132 -7.60 8.98 -14.79
CA GLN A 132 -7.15 9.61 -13.54
C GLN A 132 -7.54 8.80 -12.30
N ARG A 133 -8.76 8.27 -12.23
CA ARG A 133 -9.18 7.40 -11.12
C ARG A 133 -8.35 6.13 -11.08
N MET A 134 -8.13 5.49 -12.23
CA MET A 134 -7.28 4.31 -12.33
C MET A 134 -5.86 4.61 -11.85
N ARG A 135 -5.27 5.72 -12.30
CA ARG A 135 -3.97 6.20 -11.82
C ARG A 135 -3.94 6.33 -10.30
N GLN A 136 -4.86 7.11 -9.73
CA GLN A 136 -4.94 7.35 -8.28
C GLN A 136 -5.07 6.05 -7.48
N HIS A 137 -5.91 5.12 -7.94
CA HIS A 137 -6.12 3.82 -7.30
C HIS A 137 -4.83 3.00 -7.27
N GLN A 138 -4.12 2.89 -8.39
CA GLN A 138 -2.89 2.11 -8.46
C GLN A 138 -1.75 2.73 -7.63
N TYR A 139 -1.61 4.05 -7.64
CA TYR A 139 -0.65 4.73 -6.76
C TYR A 139 -1.00 4.58 -5.28
N HIS A 140 -2.28 4.59 -4.92
CA HIS A 140 -2.74 4.33 -3.55
C HIS A 140 -2.36 2.91 -3.10
N ASN A 141 -2.63 1.91 -3.92
CA ASN A 141 -2.26 0.52 -3.65
C ASN A 141 -0.75 0.34 -3.49
N SER A 142 0.05 0.90 -4.38
CA SER A 142 1.51 0.91 -4.24
C SER A 142 1.96 1.58 -2.92
N ALA A 143 1.36 2.73 -2.56
CA ALA A 143 1.69 3.42 -1.32
C ALA A 143 1.38 2.58 -0.06
N ARG A 144 0.34 1.74 -0.09
CA ARG A 144 0.04 0.80 1.02
C ARG A 144 1.20 -0.19 1.23
N LEU A 145 1.80 -0.72 0.17
CA LEU A 145 2.97 -1.61 0.25
C LEU A 145 4.19 -0.88 0.79
N HIS A 146 4.45 0.35 0.32
CA HIS A 146 5.55 1.17 0.85
C HIS A 146 5.36 1.52 2.33
N LYS A 147 4.13 1.79 2.78
CA LYS A 147 3.82 2.01 4.20
C LYS A 147 4.12 0.76 5.04
N LEU A 148 3.80 -0.43 4.53
CA LEU A 148 4.11 -1.69 5.20
C LEU A 148 5.63 -1.89 5.32
N LEU A 149 6.39 -1.69 4.23
CA LEU A 149 7.86 -1.77 4.26
C LEU A 149 8.44 -0.82 5.31
N HIS A 150 8.06 0.45 5.26
CA HIS A 150 8.55 1.45 6.19
C HIS A 150 8.16 1.14 7.65
N PHE A 151 6.98 0.55 7.88
CA PHE A 151 6.61 0.06 9.20
C PHE A 151 7.56 -1.03 9.70
N ILE A 152 7.87 -2.02 8.86
CA ILE A 152 8.77 -3.13 9.20
C ILE A 152 10.18 -2.61 9.50
N GLU A 153 10.66 -1.67 8.70
CA GLU A 153 11.98 -1.02 8.90
C GLU A 153 12.04 -0.25 10.22
N LYS A 154 11.01 0.56 10.52
CA LYS A 154 10.92 1.28 11.80
C LYS A 154 10.80 0.33 12.99
N PHE A 155 10.05 -0.75 12.85
CA PHE A 155 9.93 -1.78 13.88
C PHE A 155 11.29 -2.41 14.18
N ASN A 156 12.03 -2.80 13.14
CA ASN A 156 13.39 -3.32 13.24
C ASN A 156 14.34 -2.32 13.95
N GLN A 157 14.29 -1.04 13.56
CA GLN A 157 15.09 0.01 14.19
C GLN A 157 14.77 0.18 15.68
N SER A 158 13.48 0.24 16.04
CA SER A 158 13.03 0.35 17.43
C SER A 158 13.52 -0.82 18.29
N ILE A 159 13.47 -2.05 17.76
CA ILE A 159 13.96 -3.23 18.46
C ILE A 159 15.48 -3.15 18.68
N LYS A 160 16.25 -2.81 17.63
CA LYS A 160 17.71 -2.62 17.74
C LYS A 160 18.09 -1.55 18.76
N GLU A 161 17.36 -0.45 18.81
CA GLU A 161 17.56 0.59 19.82
C GLU A 161 17.29 0.09 21.25
N ARG A 162 16.22 -0.70 21.46
CA ARG A 162 15.93 -1.32 22.77
C ARG A 162 17.02 -2.31 23.18
N TYR A 163 17.46 -3.17 22.27
CA TYR A 163 18.51 -4.14 22.52
C TYR A 163 19.83 -3.45 22.91
N ASN A 164 20.21 -2.40 22.19
CA ASN A 164 21.41 -1.60 22.49
C ASN A 164 21.32 -0.85 23.83
N ARG A 165 20.13 -0.39 24.22
CA ARG A 165 19.92 0.20 25.55
C ARG A 165 20.01 -0.84 26.66
N SER A 166 19.42 -2.02 26.48
CA SER A 166 19.50 -3.12 27.46
C SER A 166 20.94 -3.58 27.70
N ILE A 167 21.76 -3.65 26.64
CA ILE A 167 23.19 -3.98 26.79
C ILE A 167 23.93 -2.91 27.59
N LYS A 168 23.66 -1.62 27.34
CA LYS A 168 24.30 -0.51 28.07
C LYS A 168 23.92 -0.46 29.56
N VAL A 169 22.68 -0.84 29.91
CA VAL A 169 22.27 -0.91 31.32
C VAL A 169 22.88 -2.12 32.03
N GLY A 170 23.11 -3.23 31.33
CA GLY A 170 23.75 -4.44 31.88
C GLY A 170 25.21 -4.29 32.31
N THR A 171 25.87 -3.18 31.98
CA THR A 171 27.25 -2.87 32.40
C THR A 171 27.35 -1.86 33.54
N SER A 172 26.22 -1.37 34.06
CA SER A 172 26.17 -0.41 35.17
C SER A 172 25.43 -1.03 36.34
N THR A 173 26.18 -1.49 37.31
CA THR A 173 25.71 -1.89 38.64
C THR A 173 24.85 -0.78 39.25
N SER A 174 23.73 -1.18 39.85
CA SER A 174 23.06 -0.58 41.03
C SER A 174 21.68 0.13 40.86
N HIS A 175 20.73 -0.42 41.63
CA HIS A 175 19.47 0.11 42.21
C HIS A 175 18.20 0.28 41.34
N PRO A 176 17.13 -0.51 41.59
CA PRO A 176 15.80 -0.23 41.07
C PRO A 176 15.02 0.69 42.03
N SER A 177 14.49 1.80 41.52
CA SER A 177 13.45 2.58 42.19
C SER A 177 12.22 2.73 41.28
N LEU A 178 11.07 2.64 41.92
CA LEU A 178 9.70 2.46 41.41
C LEU A 178 9.14 3.67 40.63
N SER A 179 8.28 3.41 39.64
CA SER A 179 7.04 4.15 39.29
C SER A 179 6.47 3.61 37.97
N SER A 180 5.46 2.73 37.96
CA SER A 180 4.00 2.98 37.98
C SER A 180 3.46 3.81 36.79
N LEU A 181 2.89 3.12 35.79
CA LEU A 181 1.63 3.51 35.12
C LEU A 181 1.18 2.34 34.22
N ASP A 182 0.24 1.52 34.71
CA ASP A 182 -0.40 0.43 33.95
C ASP A 182 -1.65 0.97 33.24
N HIS A 183 -1.64 0.98 31.91
CA HIS A 183 -2.86 1.03 31.10
C HIS A 183 -2.85 -0.19 30.17
N GLN A 184 -3.53 -1.25 30.61
CA GLN A 184 -3.67 -2.49 29.86
C GLN A 184 -4.89 -2.41 28.94
N THR A 185 -4.67 -2.14 27.64
CA THR A 185 -5.73 -2.30 26.62
C THR A 185 -5.55 -3.65 25.94
N ARG A 186 -6.34 -4.64 26.35
CA ARG A 186 -6.27 -6.00 25.81
C ARG A 186 -7.02 -6.05 24.48
N ILE A 187 -6.33 -5.88 23.35
CA ILE A 187 -6.89 -6.18 22.03
C ILE A 187 -6.50 -7.60 21.63
N THR A 188 -7.47 -8.51 21.68
CA THR A 188 -7.34 -9.88 21.20
C THR A 188 -7.44 -9.88 19.67
N LEU A 189 -6.34 -10.21 18.97
CA LEU A 189 -6.36 -10.56 17.55
C LEU A 189 -7.04 -11.93 17.40
N CYS A 190 -8.35 -11.93 17.17
CA CYS A 190 -9.10 -13.15 16.90
C CYS A 190 -8.74 -13.67 15.50
N ASN A 191 -8.04 -14.81 15.46
CA ASN A 191 -7.81 -15.58 14.23
C ASN A 191 -9.10 -16.33 13.83
N SER A 192 -10.12 -15.63 13.35
CA SER A 192 -11.22 -16.26 12.61
C SER A 192 -10.82 -16.39 11.14
N ALA A 193 -11.14 -17.54 10.54
CA ALA A 193 -10.83 -17.85 9.14
C ALA A 193 -11.62 -16.98 8.13
N SER A 194 -12.41 -16.00 8.58
CA SER A 194 -13.26 -15.13 7.78
C SER A 194 -12.98 -13.63 7.95
N ASP A 195 -11.81 -13.24 8.48
CA ASP A 195 -11.50 -11.83 8.73
C ASP A 195 -11.14 -11.10 7.42
N ASP A 196 -12.18 -10.65 6.71
CA ASP A 196 -12.17 -9.71 5.57
C ASP A 196 -11.78 -8.28 6.00
N ARG A 197 -10.90 -8.15 6.99
CA ARG A 197 -10.37 -6.85 7.39
C ARG A 197 -9.42 -6.37 6.30
N SER A 198 -9.69 -5.17 5.77
CA SER A 198 -8.81 -4.56 4.77
C SER A 198 -7.37 -4.53 5.30
N ALA A 199 -6.36 -4.69 4.44
CA ALA A 199 -4.97 -4.70 4.93
C ALA A 199 -4.60 -3.43 5.74
N ALA A 200 -5.33 -2.33 5.57
CA ALA A 200 -5.19 -1.13 6.39
C ALA A 200 -5.59 -1.38 7.85
N GLU A 201 -6.71 -2.07 8.10
CA GLU A 201 -7.14 -2.46 9.44
C GLU A 201 -6.18 -3.47 10.07
N ALA A 202 -5.63 -4.40 9.29
CA ALA A 202 -4.60 -5.32 9.76
C ALA A 202 -3.32 -4.58 10.16
N ILE A 203 -2.87 -3.60 9.36
CA ILE A 203 -1.72 -2.73 9.71
C ILE A 203 -2.03 -1.94 10.99
N VAL A 204 -3.23 -1.38 11.14
CA VAL A 204 -3.63 -0.66 12.36
C VAL A 204 -3.64 -1.58 13.57
N ALA A 205 -4.16 -2.80 13.46
CA ALA A 205 -4.18 -3.75 14.57
C ALA A 205 -2.76 -4.15 14.98
N VAL A 206 -1.87 -4.41 14.01
CA VAL A 206 -0.45 -4.68 14.28
C VAL A 206 0.23 -3.44 14.90
N LEU A 207 -0.09 -2.23 14.44
CA LEU A 207 0.42 -0.99 15.03
C LEU A 207 0.01 -0.87 16.51
N VAL A 208 -1.25 -1.16 16.84
CA VAL A 208 -1.69 -1.10 18.23
C VAL A 208 -0.91 -2.11 19.07
N VAL A 209 -0.80 -3.38 18.66
CA VAL A 209 -0.08 -4.40 19.42
C VAL A 209 1.43 -4.11 19.56
N ALA A 210 2.09 -3.66 18.48
CA ALA A 210 3.52 -3.37 18.47
C ALA A 210 3.90 -2.15 19.34
N PHE A 211 2.98 -1.18 19.48
CA PHE A 211 3.19 0.04 20.26
C PHE A 211 2.57 0.00 21.67
N ASP A 212 1.60 -0.89 21.97
CA ASP A 212 1.03 -1.08 23.32
C ASP A 212 1.89 -1.96 24.24
N HIS A 213 2.92 -2.64 23.73
CA HIS A 213 3.94 -3.28 24.58
C HIS A 213 4.90 -2.24 25.21
N LYS A 214 4.32 -1.26 25.93
CA LYS A 214 4.94 -0.58 27.06
C LYS A 214 4.60 -1.41 28.30
N SER A 215 5.62 -1.89 29.02
CA SER A 215 5.48 -2.58 30.31
C SER A 215 4.85 -3.99 30.28
N CYS A 216 5.70 -5.02 30.19
CA CYS A 216 5.53 -6.20 31.04
C CYS A 216 6.90 -6.62 31.55
N ASN A 217 7.20 -6.17 32.77
CA ASN A 217 8.09 -6.88 33.68
C ASN A 217 7.73 -8.38 33.66
N GLY A 218 8.67 -9.22 33.27
CA GLY A 218 8.41 -10.65 33.13
C GLY A 218 9.64 -11.49 32.82
N SER A 219 10.81 -11.15 33.37
CA SER A 219 12.01 -11.99 33.27
C SER A 219 12.69 -12.17 34.62
N GLU A 220 11.91 -12.49 35.66
CA GLU A 220 12.46 -13.00 36.94
C GLU A 220 12.37 -14.54 37.03
N LYS A 221 11.92 -15.21 35.96
CA LYS A 221 11.88 -16.68 35.83
C LYS A 221 12.65 -17.25 34.62
N ARG A 222 13.41 -16.42 33.90
CA ARG A 222 14.27 -16.88 32.78
C ARG A 222 15.77 -16.96 33.14
N MET A 223 16.18 -16.39 34.28
CA MET A 223 17.55 -16.55 34.77
C MET A 223 17.73 -17.85 35.56
N THR A 224 16.68 -18.35 36.24
CA THR A 224 16.72 -19.63 36.95
C THR A 224 16.81 -20.85 36.04
N VAL A 225 16.19 -20.81 34.85
CA VAL A 225 16.26 -21.94 33.88
C VAL A 225 17.62 -21.99 33.17
N VAL A 226 18.32 -20.85 33.05
CA VAL A 226 19.68 -20.80 32.48
C VAL A 226 20.76 -21.07 33.55
N GLU A 227 20.53 -20.69 34.82
CA GLU A 227 21.43 -21.01 35.93
C GLU A 227 21.29 -22.47 36.43
N GLU A 228 20.13 -23.11 36.32
CA GLU A 228 19.97 -24.55 36.58
C GLU A 228 20.58 -25.40 35.46
N ALA A 229 20.51 -24.95 34.20
CA ALA A 229 21.17 -25.62 33.08
C ALA A 229 22.70 -25.43 33.05
N ALA A 230 23.24 -24.48 33.81
CA ALA A 230 24.68 -24.26 33.96
C ALA A 230 25.27 -24.92 35.23
N ARG A 231 24.43 -25.55 36.07
CA ARG A 231 24.82 -26.26 37.31
C ARG A 231 24.56 -27.77 37.25
N ALA A 232 24.01 -28.29 36.15
CA ALA A 232 23.86 -29.71 35.85
C ALA A 232 24.86 -30.15 34.77
#